data_AF-A0A140GII4-F1
#
_entry.id   AF-A0A140GII4-F1
#
_cell.length_a   1.000
_cell.length_b   1.000
_cell.length_c   1.000
_cell.angle_alpha   90.00
_cell.angle_beta   90.00
_cell.angle_gamma   90.00
#
_symmetry.space_group_name_H-M   'P 1'
#
loop_
_entity.id
_entity.type
_entity.pdbx_description
1 polymer ?
#
loop_
_entity_poly.entity_id
_entity_poly.type
_entity_poly.pdbx_seq_one_letter_code
_entity_poly.pdbx_strand_id
1 'polypeptide(L)'
;MTKSCYFVPDFIEIQRQSFFHFLESGIIEEICKRNPITNIKKDVEIFFYPEFYRLTTPVYNIEEAVFCDKSYVSKLYIPVQLTDRKNKRIYLKWMLMTHLPLMTNRGHFILNGAARVIVNQLVRSPGIYFRESLHEIYNNKWTEKPVNIIRRFYADIICLKGTWLRIELDKDYCMWARTKKGPKIPLLWILLAMGLNEKMILSQVFSPAYLLESFKKEYNLVQKNPSKKLKYLYISTPIQAWKQLSDFFNLKRGKKKKNSYELGRKWMFKKFMNPRTYDLGKNGRLALNNKLGLNISIAQTCLTALDLLTATDFLMKVEKGMYGIDDIDHLKNRRVRSSGELLQVQFSLGLMRLEKMIRIKIDSPSLSINKNTLNSLINTKPINGALKEFFGSHPLSQFMDQINPLAEITHKRRLSSLGPGGVSRDTATLAVRGIHPSHYGRICPIETPEGKNTGLVNSITTFARVNKHGLIQTPFYKLFKGQAQKTFGVVYLSADREDNLKLATPDLNLSKFGFLPKHSIPARFGKDFVTIKRQQISFIGVSPLQMISIATSFIPFLEHDDANRALMGSNMQRQAVPLIRPQRPLVGTGLESRAVSDSGHGLASKKSGYVIYASGSKIILYTGY
;
A
#
# COMPACT_ATOMS: atom_id res chain seq x y z
N MET A 1 -30.94 33.56 4.79
CA MET A 1 -29.51 33.22 4.97
C MET A 1 -29.31 31.73 4.75
N THR A 2 -28.86 31.33 3.57
CA THR A 2 -28.53 29.93 3.26
C THR A 2 -27.26 29.55 4.02
N LYS A 3 -27.38 28.74 5.08
CA LYS A 3 -26.23 28.08 5.70
C LYS A 3 -25.57 27.19 4.64
N SER A 4 -24.57 27.71 3.94
CA SER A 4 -23.62 26.89 3.20
C SER A 4 -22.80 26.13 4.23
N CYS A 5 -23.24 24.92 4.60
CA CYS A 5 -22.39 23.97 5.29
C CYS A 5 -21.25 23.61 4.33
N TYR A 6 -20.12 24.32 4.42
CA TYR A 6 -18.89 23.91 3.75
C TYR A 6 -18.42 22.61 4.40
N PHE A 7 -18.62 21.52 3.70
CA PHE A 7 -18.20 20.19 4.13
C PHE A 7 -16.69 20.05 3.91
N VAL A 8 -15.85 20.51 4.86
CA VAL A 8 -14.39 20.29 4.81
C VAL A 8 -14.04 19.16 5.79
N PRO A 9 -13.42 18.05 5.34
CA PRO A 9 -13.02 16.97 6.22
C PRO A 9 -11.86 17.39 7.11
N ASP A 10 -11.67 16.68 8.22
CA ASP A 10 -10.53 16.90 9.09
C ASP A 10 -9.23 16.48 8.38
N PHE A 11 -8.28 17.42 8.31
CA PHE A 11 -7.06 17.23 7.53
C PHE A 11 -6.13 16.13 8.07
N ILE A 12 -6.24 15.77 9.35
CA ILE A 12 -5.39 14.76 10.01
C ILE A 12 -6.13 13.42 10.17
N GLU A 13 -7.41 13.33 9.77
CA GLU A 13 -8.25 12.14 9.83
C GLU A 13 -7.55 10.86 9.33
N ILE A 14 -6.87 10.93 8.18
CA ILE A 14 -6.21 9.79 7.52
C ILE A 14 -5.18 9.12 8.45
N GLN A 15 -4.36 9.91 9.16
CA GLN A 15 -3.32 9.38 10.04
C GLN A 15 -3.94 8.74 11.29
N ARG A 16 -4.88 9.44 11.93
CA ARG A 16 -5.52 8.98 13.17
C ARG A 16 -6.38 7.75 12.95
N GLN A 17 -7.21 7.75 11.92
CA GLN A 17 -8.09 6.61 11.62
C GLN A 17 -7.28 5.37 11.24
N SER A 18 -6.18 5.52 10.51
CA SER A 18 -5.28 4.41 10.17
C SER A 18 -4.61 3.82 11.42
N PHE A 19 -4.08 4.67 12.30
CA PHE A 19 -3.45 4.20 13.54
C PHE A 19 -4.46 3.57 14.51
N PHE A 20 -5.66 4.15 14.61
CA PHE A 20 -6.76 3.58 15.39
C PHE A 20 -7.11 2.16 14.90
N HIS A 21 -7.27 1.97 13.59
CA HIS A 21 -7.54 0.65 13.02
C HIS A 21 -6.41 -0.37 13.29
N PHE A 22 -5.15 0.07 13.27
CA PHE A 22 -4.02 -0.77 13.65
C PHE A 22 -4.11 -1.27 15.09
N LEU A 23 -4.51 -0.39 16.03
CA LEU A 23 -4.73 -0.78 17.41
C LEU A 23 -5.94 -1.73 17.52
N GLU A 24 -7.10 -1.31 17.00
CA GLU A 24 -8.37 -2.02 17.15
C GLU A 24 -8.35 -3.44 16.58
N SER A 25 -7.88 -3.64 15.34
CA SER A 25 -7.89 -4.95 14.68
C SER A 25 -6.52 -5.41 14.18
N GLY A 26 -5.66 -4.49 13.76
CA GLY A 26 -4.41 -4.84 13.10
C GLY A 26 -3.45 -5.69 13.94
N ILE A 27 -3.30 -5.37 15.23
CA ILE A 27 -2.49 -6.14 16.18
C ILE A 27 -3.08 -7.54 16.38
N ILE A 28 -4.40 -7.62 16.54
CA ILE A 28 -5.13 -8.87 16.79
C ILE A 28 -4.96 -9.81 15.59
N GLU A 29 -5.22 -9.32 14.38
CA GLU A 29 -5.10 -10.10 13.15
C GLU A 29 -3.70 -10.70 12.96
N GLU A 30 -2.64 -9.92 13.21
CA GLU A 30 -1.27 -10.40 12.99
C GLU A 30 -0.82 -11.45 14.01
N ILE A 31 -1.34 -11.38 15.24
CA ILE A 31 -1.05 -12.39 16.27
C ILE A 31 -1.87 -13.66 16.03
N CYS A 32 -3.16 -13.53 15.68
CA CYS A 32 -4.02 -14.66 15.33
C CYS A 32 -3.43 -15.50 14.20
N LYS A 33 -2.83 -14.88 13.16
CA LYS A 33 -2.14 -15.58 12.07
C LYS A 33 -0.96 -16.47 12.51
N ARG A 34 -0.49 -16.32 13.75
CA ARG A 34 0.66 -17.04 14.32
C ARG A 34 0.26 -18.12 15.31
N ASN A 35 -0.96 -18.07 15.82
CA ASN A 35 -1.49 -19.07 16.73
C ASN A 35 -1.86 -20.37 16.01
N PRO A 36 -1.66 -21.54 16.64
CA PRO A 36 -0.73 -21.81 17.74
C PRO A 36 0.73 -21.97 17.26
N ILE A 37 1.69 -21.74 18.17
CA ILE A 37 3.10 -22.07 17.94
C ILE A 37 3.42 -23.41 18.63
N THR A 38 3.72 -24.44 17.84
CA THR A 38 4.06 -25.78 18.34
C THR A 38 5.48 -26.21 18.01
N ASN A 39 6.02 -27.13 18.82
CA ASN A 39 7.23 -27.92 18.52
C ASN A 39 7.00 -28.84 17.31
N ILE A 40 8.07 -29.32 16.66
CA ILE A 40 8.08 -30.42 15.70
C ILE A 40 7.33 -31.66 16.22
N LYS A 41 7.56 -32.05 17.49
CA LYS A 41 6.90 -33.20 18.12
C LYS A 41 5.45 -32.91 18.57
N LYS A 42 5.01 -31.66 18.52
CA LYS A 42 3.70 -31.17 18.99
C LYS A 42 3.39 -31.43 20.48
N ASP A 43 4.42 -31.67 21.29
CA ASP A 43 4.28 -31.87 22.74
C ASP A 43 4.02 -30.56 23.50
N VAL A 44 4.62 -29.47 23.01
CA VAL A 44 4.55 -28.14 23.62
C VAL A 44 3.86 -27.19 22.66
N GLU A 45 2.90 -26.45 23.19
CA GLU A 45 2.08 -25.50 22.46
C GLU A 45 2.04 -24.16 23.17
N ILE A 46 2.25 -23.08 22.42
CA ILE A 46 2.09 -21.71 22.89
C ILE A 46 0.94 -21.07 22.13
N PHE A 47 0.01 -20.52 22.90
CA PHE A 47 -1.16 -19.83 22.39
C PHE A 47 -1.20 -18.41 22.96
N PHE A 48 -1.30 -17.41 22.08
CA PHE A 48 -1.50 -16.02 22.47
C PHE A 48 -2.99 -15.70 22.46
N TYR A 49 -3.50 -14.95 23.44
CA TYR A 49 -4.88 -14.47 23.44
C TYR A 49 -4.94 -12.98 23.10
N PRO A 50 -4.86 -12.61 21.80
CA PRO A 50 -4.76 -11.22 21.40
C PRO A 50 -6.00 -10.39 21.71
N GLU A 51 -7.20 -10.97 21.77
CA GLU A 51 -8.45 -10.23 22.05
C GLU A 51 -8.42 -9.51 23.40
N PHE A 52 -7.63 -10.01 24.35
CA PHE A 52 -7.48 -9.42 25.69
C PHE A 52 -6.21 -8.57 25.83
N TYR A 53 -5.57 -8.14 24.73
CA TYR A 53 -4.38 -7.33 24.85
C TYR A 53 -4.67 -6.01 25.58
N ARG A 54 -3.70 -5.55 26.38
CA ARG A 54 -3.80 -4.29 27.14
C ARG A 54 -2.61 -3.40 26.85
N LEU A 55 -2.88 -2.11 26.72
CA LEU A 55 -1.88 -1.05 26.62
C LEU A 55 -1.81 -0.32 27.95
N THR A 56 -0.60 -0.12 28.47
CA THR A 56 -0.42 0.74 29.64
C THR A 56 -0.52 2.21 29.25
N THR A 57 -0.76 3.07 30.22
CA THR A 57 -0.46 4.49 30.03
C THR A 57 1.02 4.68 29.69
N PRO A 58 1.35 5.66 28.84
CA PRO A 58 2.74 6.04 28.59
C PRO A 58 3.43 6.49 29.88
N VAL A 59 4.73 6.19 29.99
CA VAL A 59 5.53 6.57 31.17
C VAL A 59 5.76 8.07 31.23
N TYR A 60 5.88 8.71 30.07
CA TYR A 60 6.11 10.14 29.92
C TYR A 60 4.93 10.78 29.19
N ASN A 61 4.57 11.98 29.60
CA ASN A 61 3.71 12.84 28.81
C ASN A 61 4.43 13.33 27.53
N ILE A 62 3.67 13.93 26.61
CA ILE A 62 4.23 14.43 25.34
C ILE A 62 5.34 15.45 25.60
N GLU A 63 5.12 16.40 26.50
CA GLU A 63 6.08 17.47 26.83
C GLU A 63 7.31 16.91 27.56
N GLU A 64 7.12 16.03 28.54
CA GLU A 64 8.20 15.35 29.25
C GLU A 64 9.05 14.48 28.31
N ALA A 65 8.43 13.80 27.34
CA ALA A 65 9.15 12.99 26.38
C ALA A 65 10.07 13.84 25.49
N VAL A 66 9.64 15.06 25.14
CA VAL A 66 10.47 16.02 24.41
C VAL A 66 11.59 16.56 25.30
N PHE A 67 11.27 17.03 26.50
CA PHE A 67 12.24 17.65 27.42
C PHE A 67 13.33 16.67 27.89
N CYS A 68 12.96 15.41 28.15
CA CYS A 68 13.88 14.38 28.64
C CYS A 68 14.53 13.53 27.53
N ASP A 69 14.38 13.90 26.25
CA ASP A 69 14.82 13.12 25.09
C ASP A 69 14.37 11.65 25.12
N LYS A 70 13.14 11.40 25.61
CA LYS A 70 12.53 10.08 25.68
C LYS A 70 11.53 9.86 24.56
N SER A 71 11.05 8.63 24.46
CA SER A 71 10.04 8.24 23.46
C SER A 71 8.67 8.13 24.11
N TYR A 72 7.64 8.64 23.44
CA TYR A 72 6.24 8.52 23.88
C TYR A 72 5.71 7.13 23.52
N VAL A 73 5.76 6.21 24.49
CA VAL A 73 5.61 4.78 24.26
C VAL A 73 4.73 4.13 25.32
N SER A 74 3.85 3.22 24.89
CA SER A 74 3.02 2.38 25.75
C SER A 74 3.52 0.93 25.75
N LYS A 75 3.35 0.24 26.88
CA LYS A 75 3.71 -1.18 27.01
C LYS A 75 2.52 -2.05 26.62
N LEU A 76 2.74 -2.98 25.69
CA LEU A 76 1.70 -3.89 25.20
C LEU A 76 1.81 -5.25 25.89
N TYR A 77 0.79 -5.63 26.65
CA TYR A 77 0.68 -6.90 27.36
C TYR A 77 -0.38 -7.81 26.73
N ILE A 78 -0.08 -9.11 26.67
CA ILE A 78 -0.99 -10.13 26.14
C ILE A 78 -0.98 -11.35 27.08
N PRO A 79 -2.14 -11.97 27.38
CA PRO A 79 -2.18 -13.26 28.04
C PRO A 79 -1.66 -14.35 27.11
N VAL A 80 -0.70 -15.13 27.58
CA VAL A 80 -0.10 -16.24 26.84
C VAL A 80 -0.25 -17.52 27.64
N GLN A 81 -0.71 -18.57 26.96
CA GLN A 81 -0.79 -19.92 27.49
C GLN A 81 0.34 -20.79 26.93
N LEU A 82 1.04 -21.49 27.83
CA LEU A 82 1.96 -22.57 27.52
C LEU A 82 1.31 -23.88 27.97
N THR A 83 1.04 -24.76 27.01
CA THR A 83 0.50 -26.10 27.23
C THR A 83 1.61 -27.12 27.01
N ASP A 84 1.94 -27.89 28.04
CA ASP A 84 2.79 -29.07 27.96
C ASP A 84 1.92 -30.32 28.00
N ARG A 85 1.81 -30.99 26.86
CA ARG A 85 0.97 -32.18 26.69
C ARG A 85 1.59 -33.42 27.36
N LYS A 86 2.91 -33.48 27.55
CA LYS A 86 3.57 -34.63 28.18
C LYS A 86 3.26 -34.69 29.66
N ASN A 87 3.42 -33.56 30.34
CA ASN A 87 3.18 -33.47 31.79
C ASN A 87 1.74 -33.03 32.13
N LYS A 88 0.88 -32.82 31.11
CA LYS A 88 -0.48 -32.28 31.24
C LYS A 88 -0.55 -30.99 32.07
N ARG A 89 0.42 -30.09 31.89
CA ARG A 89 0.50 -28.81 32.62
C ARG A 89 0.15 -27.65 31.69
N ILE A 90 -0.61 -26.71 32.23
CA ILE A 90 -0.99 -25.47 31.54
C ILE A 90 -0.55 -24.29 32.39
N TYR A 91 0.17 -23.35 31.78
CA TYR A 91 0.58 -22.11 32.42
C TYR A 91 0.02 -20.93 31.63
N LEU A 92 -0.79 -20.09 32.28
CA LEU A 92 -1.31 -18.85 31.71
C LEU A 92 -0.66 -17.66 32.40
N LYS A 93 -0.10 -16.72 31.64
CA LYS A 93 0.54 -15.52 32.19
C LYS A 93 0.43 -14.32 31.25
N TRP A 94 0.28 -13.13 31.83
CA TRP A 94 0.40 -11.87 31.11
C TRP A 94 1.86 -11.58 30.77
N MET A 95 2.15 -11.43 29.48
CA MET A 95 3.49 -11.23 28.96
C MET A 95 3.60 -9.88 28.24
N LEU A 96 4.68 -9.15 28.52
CA LEU A 96 5.04 -7.95 27.77
C LEU A 96 5.53 -8.35 26.39
N MET A 97 4.88 -7.86 25.34
CA MET A 97 5.24 -8.16 23.95
C MET A 97 6.13 -7.09 23.35
N THR A 98 5.80 -5.80 23.55
CA THR A 98 6.52 -4.70 22.92
C THR A 98 6.31 -3.37 23.64
N HIS A 99 7.26 -2.46 23.42
CA HIS A 99 7.14 -1.04 23.70
C HIS A 99 6.65 -0.35 22.42
N LEU A 100 5.35 -0.08 22.34
CA LEU A 100 4.69 0.44 21.14
C LEU A 100 4.68 1.98 21.14
N PRO A 101 5.34 2.65 20.18
CA PRO A 101 5.21 4.10 20.01
C PRO A 101 3.77 4.49 19.74
N LEU A 102 3.24 5.44 20.53
CA LEU A 102 1.89 5.94 20.36
C LEU A 102 1.88 7.20 19.49
N MET A 103 0.83 7.33 18.68
CA MET A 103 0.56 8.55 17.93
C MET A 103 -0.06 9.60 18.86
N THR A 104 0.38 10.85 18.74
CA THR A 104 -0.22 11.99 19.43
C THR A 104 -1.57 12.36 18.81
N ASN A 105 -2.38 13.14 19.52
CA ASN A 105 -3.65 13.67 18.98
C ASN A 105 -3.47 14.52 17.72
N ARG A 106 -2.26 15.07 17.52
CA ARG A 106 -1.88 15.82 16.30
C ARG A 106 -1.48 14.90 15.15
N GLY A 107 -1.38 13.58 15.31
CA GLY A 107 -1.07 12.66 14.20
C GLY A 107 0.42 12.52 13.86
N HIS A 108 1.31 12.68 14.85
CA HIS A 108 2.75 12.41 14.74
C HIS A 108 3.22 11.52 15.90
N PHE A 109 4.47 11.07 15.88
CA PHE A 109 5.10 10.24 16.91
C PHE A 109 6.26 11.00 17.56
N ILE A 110 6.56 10.72 18.83
CA ILE A 110 7.70 11.32 19.55
C ILE A 110 8.66 10.21 19.91
N LEU A 111 9.87 10.29 19.38
CA LEU A 111 10.90 9.28 19.52
C LEU A 111 12.24 9.93 19.82
N ASN A 112 12.78 9.62 21.00
CA ASN A 112 14.01 10.22 21.53
C ASN A 112 13.97 11.75 21.47
N GLY A 113 12.94 12.36 22.04
CA GLY A 113 12.73 13.81 22.02
C GLY A 113 12.23 14.39 20.69
N ALA A 114 12.43 13.70 19.56
CA ALA A 114 12.15 14.23 18.24
C ALA A 114 10.77 13.82 17.70
N ALA A 115 10.05 14.77 17.09
CA ALA A 115 8.80 14.49 16.39
C ALA A 115 9.04 13.86 15.01
N ARG A 116 8.31 12.78 14.72
CA ARG A 116 8.36 12.06 13.45
C ARG A 116 6.98 11.87 12.85
N VAL A 117 6.91 11.93 11.52
CA VAL A 117 5.71 11.65 10.74
C VAL A 117 5.97 10.44 9.85
N ILE A 118 4.99 9.54 9.78
CA ILE A 118 5.00 8.45 8.82
C ILE A 118 4.24 8.91 7.58
N VAL A 119 4.97 9.12 6.48
CA VAL A 119 4.41 9.55 5.19
C VAL A 119 3.59 8.41 4.58
N ASN A 120 2.42 8.74 4.04
CA ASN A 120 1.55 7.76 3.39
C ASN A 120 2.22 7.24 2.10
N GLN A 121 2.18 5.94 1.87
CA GLN A 121 2.82 5.33 0.70
C GLN A 121 1.81 5.02 -0.40
N LEU A 122 2.05 5.46 -1.64
CA LEU A 122 1.27 5.04 -2.80
C LEU A 122 1.95 3.84 -3.46
N VAL A 123 1.29 2.67 -3.42
CA VAL A 123 1.81 1.42 -3.99
C VAL A 123 0.80 0.79 -4.94
N ARG A 124 1.25 -0.14 -5.78
CA ARG A 124 0.35 -0.92 -6.63
C ARG A 124 -0.53 -1.83 -5.76
N SER A 125 -1.81 -1.90 -6.10
CA SER A 125 -2.75 -2.81 -5.44
C SER A 125 -2.36 -4.28 -5.72
N PRO A 126 -2.54 -5.21 -4.78
CA PRO A 126 -2.36 -6.63 -5.04
C PRO A 126 -3.32 -7.12 -6.14
N GLY A 127 -2.85 -7.99 -7.02
CA GLY A 127 -3.59 -8.45 -8.19
C GLY A 127 -2.67 -8.88 -9.34
N ILE A 128 -3.24 -9.04 -10.53
CA ILE A 128 -2.52 -9.36 -11.77
C ILE A 128 -2.67 -8.21 -12.77
N TYR A 129 -1.57 -7.86 -13.44
CA TYR A 129 -1.53 -6.76 -14.41
C TYR A 129 -0.86 -7.20 -15.71
N PHE A 130 -1.54 -7.01 -16.83
CA PHE A 130 -1.01 -7.29 -18.16
C PHE A 130 -0.44 -6.02 -18.78
N ARG A 131 0.74 -6.13 -19.40
CA ARG A 131 1.50 -4.99 -19.94
C ARG A 131 2.16 -5.37 -21.24
N GLU A 132 2.21 -4.40 -22.14
CA GLU A 132 3.12 -4.41 -23.27
C GLU A 132 4.30 -3.49 -22.95
N SER A 133 5.49 -3.92 -23.35
CA SER A 133 6.65 -3.04 -23.43
C SER A 133 7.20 -3.07 -24.85
N LEU A 134 7.43 -1.88 -25.38
CA LEU A 134 8.11 -1.68 -26.64
C LEU A 134 9.61 -1.53 -26.37
N HIS A 135 10.40 -2.41 -26.97
CA HIS A 135 11.85 -2.31 -26.97
C HIS A 135 12.31 -1.85 -28.34
N GLU A 136 12.66 -0.58 -28.39
CA GLU A 136 13.20 0.07 -29.56
C GLU A 136 14.71 -0.21 -29.65
N ILE A 137 15.13 -0.83 -30.75
CA ILE A 137 16.54 -1.06 -31.07
C ILE A 137 17.01 0.09 -31.96
N TYR A 138 18.01 0.82 -31.48
CA TYR A 138 18.70 1.88 -32.22
C TYR A 138 20.06 1.36 -32.69
N ASN A 139 20.48 1.71 -33.90
CA ASN A 139 21.83 1.36 -34.39
C ASN A 139 22.91 2.08 -33.60
N ASN A 140 22.70 3.36 -33.28
CA ASN A 140 23.57 4.18 -32.44
C ASN A 140 22.72 4.96 -31.42
N LYS A 141 23.30 5.38 -30.29
CA LYS A 141 22.57 6.18 -29.28
C LYS A 141 22.00 7.51 -29.81
N TRP A 142 22.50 8.00 -30.94
CA TRP A 142 22.18 9.30 -31.54
C TRP A 142 21.20 9.23 -32.72
N THR A 143 20.73 8.03 -33.10
CA THR A 143 19.73 7.91 -34.18
C THR A 143 18.33 8.16 -33.63
N GLU A 144 17.58 9.08 -34.22
CA GLU A 144 16.22 9.46 -33.76
C GLU A 144 15.15 8.39 -34.05
N LYS A 145 15.36 7.54 -35.06
CA LYS A 145 14.40 6.49 -35.44
C LYS A 145 14.91 5.10 -35.05
N PRO A 146 14.07 4.27 -34.40
CA PRO A 146 14.44 2.89 -34.09
C PRO A 146 14.42 2.04 -35.37
N VAL A 147 15.40 1.15 -35.48
CA VAL A 147 15.56 0.20 -36.59
C VAL A 147 14.53 -0.92 -36.49
N ASN A 148 14.24 -1.36 -35.26
CA ASN A 148 13.24 -2.39 -34.99
C ASN A 148 12.57 -2.13 -33.65
N ILE A 149 11.25 -2.36 -33.61
CA ILE A 149 10.44 -2.27 -32.40
C ILE A 149 10.05 -3.70 -32.00
N ILE A 150 10.60 -4.16 -30.89
CA ILE A 150 10.30 -5.46 -30.34
C ILE A 150 9.22 -5.33 -29.28
N ARG A 151 8.10 -5.99 -29.51
CA ARG A 151 7.02 -6.09 -28.53
C ARG A 151 7.31 -7.22 -27.55
N ARG A 152 7.17 -6.94 -26.26
CA ARG A 152 7.18 -7.95 -25.19
C ARG A 152 5.94 -7.77 -24.34
N PHE A 153 5.39 -8.89 -23.90
CA PHE A 153 4.22 -8.90 -23.04
C PHE A 153 4.57 -9.46 -21.67
N TYR A 154 3.99 -8.86 -20.64
CA TYR A 154 4.21 -9.23 -19.25
C TYR A 154 2.90 -9.40 -18.51
N ALA A 155 2.83 -10.43 -17.67
CA ALA A 155 1.83 -10.54 -16.60
C ALA A 155 2.52 -10.41 -15.25
N ASP A 156 2.29 -9.30 -14.55
CA ASP A 156 2.84 -9.01 -13.23
C ASP A 156 1.84 -9.41 -12.15
N ILE A 157 2.14 -10.45 -11.37
CA ILE A 157 1.36 -10.88 -10.20
C ILE A 157 1.97 -10.26 -8.94
N ILE A 158 1.22 -9.32 -8.38
CA ILE A 158 1.59 -8.51 -7.21
C ILE A 158 0.84 -9.03 -5.99
N CYS A 159 1.57 -9.40 -4.94
CA CYS A 159 1.01 -9.81 -3.66
C CYS A 159 1.09 -8.70 -2.62
N LEU A 160 0.23 -8.78 -1.59
CA LEU A 160 0.28 -7.91 -0.43
C LEU A 160 1.56 -8.17 0.39
N LYS A 161 1.89 -9.46 0.57
CA LYS A 161 3.07 -9.95 1.27
C LYS A 161 3.67 -11.13 0.50
N GLY A 162 4.99 -11.13 0.33
CA GLY A 162 5.71 -12.22 -0.33
C GLY A 162 6.48 -11.78 -1.58
N THR A 163 6.75 -12.73 -2.47
CA THR A 163 7.55 -12.49 -3.68
C THR A 163 6.67 -12.28 -4.90
N TRP A 164 6.83 -11.17 -5.61
CA TRP A 164 6.15 -10.94 -6.89
C TRP A 164 6.62 -11.94 -7.94
N LEU A 165 5.67 -12.39 -8.77
CA LEU A 165 5.93 -13.28 -9.88
C LEU A 165 5.57 -12.55 -11.17
N ARG A 166 6.49 -12.55 -12.12
CA ARG A 166 6.30 -12.00 -13.45
C ARG A 166 6.34 -13.14 -14.45
N ILE A 167 5.36 -13.17 -15.35
CA ILE A 167 5.35 -14.02 -16.53
C ILE A 167 5.73 -13.14 -17.71
N GLU A 168 6.75 -13.52 -18.46
CA GLU A 168 7.29 -12.75 -19.59
C GLU A 168 7.13 -13.57 -20.87
N LEU A 169 6.57 -12.96 -21.91
CA LEU A 169 6.62 -13.45 -23.29
C LEU A 169 7.69 -12.63 -24.04
N ASP A 170 8.78 -13.29 -24.41
CA ASP A 170 9.87 -12.64 -25.14
C ASP A 170 9.53 -12.48 -26.63
N LYS A 171 10.38 -11.74 -27.35
CA LYS A 171 10.28 -11.51 -28.81
C LYS A 171 10.21 -12.78 -29.65
N ASP A 172 10.74 -13.84 -29.06
CA ASP A 172 10.94 -15.16 -29.65
C ASP A 172 9.79 -16.12 -29.29
N TYR A 173 8.69 -15.59 -28.75
CA TYR A 173 7.54 -16.33 -28.23
C TYR A 173 7.88 -17.34 -27.13
N CYS A 174 9.06 -17.20 -26.51
CA CYS A 174 9.46 -18.01 -25.36
C CYS A 174 8.85 -17.44 -24.08
N MET A 175 8.20 -18.29 -23.29
CA MET A 175 7.61 -17.89 -22.01
C MET A 175 8.51 -18.17 -20.81
N TRP A 176 8.65 -17.14 -19.97
CA TRP A 176 9.49 -17.18 -18.79
C TRP A 176 8.71 -16.80 -17.54
N ALA A 177 9.00 -17.46 -16.42
CA ALA A 177 8.66 -17.02 -15.08
C ALA A 177 9.87 -16.35 -14.45
N ARG A 178 9.67 -15.19 -13.81
CA ARG A 178 10.73 -14.42 -13.18
C ARG A 178 10.26 -13.82 -11.85
N THR A 179 11.14 -13.83 -10.85
CA THR A 179 10.94 -13.04 -9.63
C THR A 179 11.73 -11.74 -9.72
N LYS A 180 11.35 -10.68 -8.99
CA LYS A 180 11.92 -9.31 -9.14
C LYS A 180 13.45 -9.24 -9.20
N LYS A 181 14.16 -10.07 -8.42
CA LYS A 181 15.64 -10.16 -8.41
C LYS A 181 16.17 -11.54 -8.80
N GLY A 182 15.33 -12.37 -9.44
CA GLY A 182 15.67 -13.74 -9.82
C GLY A 182 16.01 -13.89 -11.31
N PRO A 183 16.68 -15.00 -11.68
CA PRO A 183 16.87 -15.40 -13.07
C PRO A 183 15.54 -15.74 -13.76
N LYS A 184 15.56 -15.75 -15.10
CA LYS A 184 14.46 -16.29 -15.93
C LYS A 184 14.41 -17.81 -15.77
N ILE A 185 13.21 -18.34 -15.59
CA ILE A 185 12.92 -19.78 -15.46
C ILE A 185 11.92 -20.13 -16.55
N PRO A 186 12.03 -21.26 -17.27
CA PRO A 186 10.99 -21.70 -18.19
C PRO A 186 9.64 -21.79 -17.46
N LEU A 187 8.60 -21.19 -18.02
CA LEU A 187 7.29 -21.15 -17.39
C LEU A 187 6.71 -22.55 -17.15
N LEU A 188 6.95 -23.48 -18.09
CA LEU A 188 6.53 -24.88 -17.97
C LEU A 188 7.04 -25.54 -16.68
N TRP A 189 8.27 -25.25 -16.25
CA TRP A 189 8.81 -25.79 -14.99
C TRP A 189 8.00 -25.33 -13.79
N ILE A 190 7.57 -24.07 -13.76
CA ILE A 190 6.77 -23.53 -12.65
C ILE A 190 5.38 -24.14 -12.63
N LEU A 191 4.73 -24.28 -13.80
CA LEU A 191 3.40 -24.90 -13.91
C LEU A 191 3.42 -26.36 -13.44
N LEU A 192 4.39 -27.15 -13.90
CA LEU A 192 4.58 -28.54 -13.44
C LEU A 192 4.93 -28.60 -11.95
N ALA A 193 5.79 -27.70 -11.47
CA ALA A 193 6.18 -27.66 -10.06
C ALA A 193 5.04 -27.22 -9.12
N MET A 194 4.00 -26.57 -9.64
CA MET A 194 2.75 -26.29 -8.92
C MET A 194 1.81 -27.49 -8.83
N GLY A 195 2.11 -28.59 -9.54
CA GLY A 195 1.36 -29.84 -9.49
C GLY A 195 0.41 -30.07 -10.67
N LEU A 196 0.52 -29.30 -11.76
CA LEU A 196 -0.25 -29.54 -12.98
C LEU A 196 0.39 -30.66 -13.82
N ASN A 197 -0.46 -31.41 -14.52
CA ASN A 197 -0.02 -32.41 -15.49
C ASN A 197 0.25 -31.76 -16.83
N GLU A 198 1.28 -32.22 -17.54
CA GLU A 198 1.64 -31.68 -18.86
C GLU A 198 0.48 -31.70 -19.86
N LYS A 199 -0.22 -32.84 -19.98
CA LYS A 199 -1.39 -32.96 -20.88
C LYS A 199 -2.48 -31.93 -20.57
N MET A 200 -2.69 -31.61 -19.30
CA MET A 200 -3.66 -30.59 -18.88
C MET A 200 -3.18 -29.18 -19.24
N ILE A 201 -1.88 -28.89 -19.04
CA ILE A 201 -1.30 -27.59 -19.41
C ILE A 201 -1.42 -27.37 -20.93
N LEU A 202 -1.01 -28.36 -21.73
CA LEU A 202 -0.99 -28.24 -23.19
C LEU A 202 -2.39 -28.24 -23.82
N SER A 203 -3.42 -28.77 -23.15
CA SER A 203 -4.80 -28.74 -23.68
C SER A 203 -5.55 -27.46 -23.33
N GLN A 204 -5.21 -26.79 -22.22
CA GLN A 204 -5.95 -25.62 -21.73
C GLN A 204 -5.40 -24.28 -22.21
N VAL A 205 -4.15 -24.24 -22.66
CA VAL A 205 -3.48 -23.01 -23.08
C VAL A 205 -3.73 -22.74 -24.57
N PHE A 206 -4.06 -21.50 -24.92
CA PHE A 206 -4.35 -21.07 -26.30
C PHE A 206 -3.30 -21.50 -27.34
N SER A 207 -2.01 -21.39 -27.03
CA SER A 207 -0.92 -21.77 -27.94
C SER A 207 0.17 -22.57 -27.22
N PRO A 208 0.06 -23.91 -27.20
CA PRO A 208 1.00 -24.78 -26.47
C PRO A 208 2.45 -24.68 -26.97
N ALA A 209 2.63 -24.32 -28.25
CA ALA A 209 3.93 -24.14 -28.87
C ALA A 209 4.82 -23.13 -28.12
N TYR A 210 4.25 -22.05 -27.57
CA TYR A 210 4.99 -21.00 -26.87
C TYR A 210 5.68 -21.50 -25.58
N LEU A 211 5.11 -22.52 -24.93
CA LEU A 211 5.72 -23.15 -23.76
C LEU A 211 6.90 -24.07 -24.12
N LEU A 212 6.90 -24.60 -25.35
CA LEU A 212 7.92 -25.53 -25.84
C LEU A 212 9.08 -24.83 -26.57
N GLU A 213 8.84 -23.62 -27.09
CA GLU A 213 9.79 -22.89 -27.92
C GLU A 213 11.13 -22.60 -27.23
N SER A 214 11.10 -22.36 -25.91
CA SER A 214 12.31 -22.15 -25.11
C SER A 214 13.26 -23.34 -25.16
N PHE A 215 12.72 -24.57 -25.17
CA PHE A 215 13.52 -25.79 -25.17
C PHE A 215 14.03 -26.12 -26.57
N LYS A 216 13.21 -25.92 -27.61
CA LYS A 216 13.63 -26.10 -29.02
C LYS A 216 14.82 -25.21 -29.36
N LYS A 217 14.75 -23.93 -29.00
CA LYS A 217 15.85 -22.99 -29.23
C LYS A 217 17.14 -23.43 -28.57
N GLU A 218 17.04 -23.94 -27.35
CA GLU A 218 18.21 -24.36 -26.61
C GLU A 218 18.82 -25.65 -27.15
N TYR A 219 17.99 -26.60 -27.56
CA TYR A 219 18.42 -27.80 -28.26
C TYR A 219 19.18 -27.45 -29.55
N ASN A 220 18.65 -26.52 -30.35
CA ASN A 220 19.30 -26.04 -31.57
C ASN A 220 20.64 -25.34 -31.29
N LEU A 221 20.76 -24.63 -30.16
CA LEU A 221 22.02 -23.98 -29.77
C LEU A 221 23.11 -24.98 -29.39
N VAL A 222 22.73 -26.07 -28.71
CA VAL A 222 23.66 -27.14 -28.33
C VAL A 222 24.06 -27.97 -29.55
N GLN A 223 23.15 -28.24 -30.49
CA GLN A 223 23.52 -28.86 -31.77
C GLN A 223 24.56 -28.05 -32.54
N LYS A 224 24.45 -26.71 -32.52
CA LYS A 224 25.43 -25.82 -33.16
C LYS A 224 26.75 -25.68 -32.38
N ASN A 225 26.76 -25.97 -31.08
CA ASN A 225 27.92 -25.85 -30.20
C ASN A 225 27.92 -26.96 -29.13
N PRO A 226 28.49 -28.14 -29.43
CA PRO A 226 28.42 -29.32 -28.54
C PRO A 226 29.06 -29.13 -27.16
N SER A 227 29.97 -28.17 -27.03
CA SER A 227 30.65 -27.83 -25.77
C SER A 227 29.77 -27.09 -24.75
N LYS A 228 28.60 -26.57 -25.16
CA LYS A 228 27.67 -25.89 -24.24
C LYS A 228 26.71 -26.88 -23.60
N LYS A 229 26.70 -26.91 -22.26
CA LYS A 229 25.73 -27.68 -21.48
C LYS A 229 24.33 -27.07 -21.60
N LEU A 230 23.31 -27.93 -21.76
CA LEU A 230 21.90 -27.53 -21.67
C LEU A 230 21.63 -26.84 -20.33
N LYS A 231 21.20 -25.58 -20.37
CA LYS A 231 20.78 -24.76 -19.24
C LYS A 231 19.32 -25.04 -18.86
N TYR A 232 18.42 -25.26 -19.83
CA TYR A 232 17.04 -25.68 -19.58
C TYR A 232 16.71 -27.02 -20.26
N LEU A 233 16.45 -28.02 -19.42
CA LEU A 233 15.96 -29.34 -19.83
C LEU A 233 14.43 -29.33 -19.99
N TYR A 234 13.92 -29.92 -21.08
CA TYR A 234 12.51 -30.26 -21.20
C TYR A 234 12.14 -31.37 -20.21
N ILE A 235 10.98 -31.25 -19.58
CA ILE A 235 10.52 -32.13 -18.51
C ILE A 235 9.00 -32.30 -18.60
N SER A 236 8.51 -33.46 -18.20
CA SER A 236 7.08 -33.82 -18.27
C SER A 236 6.44 -34.05 -16.89
N THR A 237 7.24 -34.29 -15.85
CA THR A 237 6.74 -34.66 -14.51
C THR A 237 7.04 -33.59 -13.45
N PRO A 238 6.15 -33.40 -12.44
CA PRO A 238 6.38 -32.48 -11.33
C PRO A 238 7.66 -32.77 -10.52
N ILE A 239 8.00 -34.05 -10.36
CA ILE A 239 9.19 -34.48 -9.59
C ILE A 239 10.48 -34.02 -10.29
N GLN A 240 10.54 -34.15 -11.62
CA GLN A 240 11.64 -33.64 -12.41
C GLN A 240 11.72 -32.11 -12.33
N ALA A 241 10.58 -31.42 -12.33
CA ALA A 241 10.53 -29.97 -12.17
C ALA A 241 11.15 -29.51 -10.84
N TRP A 242 10.81 -30.16 -9.73
CA TRP A 242 11.41 -29.84 -8.43
C TRP A 242 12.91 -30.12 -8.38
N LYS A 243 13.38 -31.19 -9.02
CA LYS A 243 14.81 -31.50 -9.13
C LYS A 243 15.55 -30.39 -9.90
N GLN A 244 15.03 -30.00 -11.07
CA GLN A 244 15.62 -28.95 -11.89
C GLN A 244 15.63 -27.60 -11.18
N LEU A 245 14.54 -27.22 -10.51
CA LEU A 245 14.51 -25.99 -9.70
C LEU A 245 15.54 -26.02 -8.57
N SER A 246 15.72 -27.16 -7.89
CA SER A 246 16.73 -27.29 -6.84
C SER A 246 18.14 -27.11 -7.36
N ASP A 247 18.45 -27.73 -8.48
CA ASP A 247 19.78 -27.70 -9.08
C ASP A 247 20.05 -26.32 -9.71
N PHE A 248 19.07 -25.71 -10.36
CA PHE A 248 19.17 -24.36 -10.95
C PHE A 248 19.44 -23.27 -9.92
N PHE A 249 18.83 -23.37 -8.73
CA PHE A 249 19.05 -22.42 -7.64
C PHE A 249 20.19 -22.81 -6.68
N ASN A 250 20.90 -23.91 -6.94
CA ASN A 250 21.93 -24.47 -6.05
C ASN A 250 21.45 -24.52 -4.58
N LEU A 251 20.25 -25.06 -4.36
CA LEU A 251 19.64 -25.08 -3.01
C LEU A 251 20.35 -26.03 -2.03
N LYS A 252 21.26 -26.88 -2.52
CA LYS A 252 22.10 -27.75 -1.70
C LYS A 252 23.15 -26.90 -0.96
N ARG A 253 22.95 -26.69 0.34
CA ARG A 253 23.95 -26.11 1.24
C ARG A 253 24.57 -27.21 2.11
N GLY A 254 25.89 -27.41 1.96
CA GLY A 254 26.71 -28.33 2.77
C GLY A 254 26.70 -29.80 2.33
N LYS A 255 27.52 -30.63 3.00
CA LYS A 255 27.76 -32.07 2.71
C LYS A 255 26.57 -33.02 2.98
N LYS A 256 25.42 -32.56 3.46
CA LYS A 256 24.28 -33.46 3.76
C LYS A 256 23.50 -33.82 2.49
N LYS A 257 23.40 -35.12 2.20
CA LYS A 257 22.52 -35.74 1.18
C LYS A 257 21.05 -35.48 1.52
N LYS A 258 20.53 -34.29 1.22
CA LYS A 258 19.08 -34.08 1.12
C LYS A 258 18.66 -34.34 -0.32
N ASN A 259 17.56 -35.05 -0.48
CA ASN A 259 16.90 -35.27 -1.77
C ASN A 259 16.68 -33.92 -2.47
N SER A 260 17.23 -33.75 -3.68
CA SER A 260 17.12 -32.49 -4.43
C SER A 260 15.67 -32.12 -4.74
N TYR A 261 14.84 -33.12 -5.08
CA TYR A 261 13.42 -32.89 -5.36
C TYR A 261 12.66 -32.32 -4.14
N GLU A 262 12.95 -32.77 -2.92
CA GLU A 262 12.29 -32.23 -1.71
C GLU A 262 12.65 -30.78 -1.44
N LEU A 263 13.91 -30.41 -1.69
CA LEU A 263 14.39 -29.04 -1.53
C LEU A 263 13.67 -28.11 -2.50
N GLY A 264 13.54 -28.52 -3.78
CA GLY A 264 12.79 -27.79 -4.79
C GLY A 264 11.30 -27.64 -4.42
N ARG A 265 10.65 -28.73 -3.98
CA ARG A 265 9.26 -28.70 -3.51
C ARG A 265 9.06 -27.74 -2.34
N LYS A 266 9.92 -27.82 -1.32
CA LYS A 266 9.88 -26.93 -0.14
C LYS A 266 10.11 -25.47 -0.53
N TRP A 267 10.99 -25.21 -1.50
CA TRP A 267 11.24 -23.88 -2.02
C TRP A 267 10.01 -23.29 -2.71
N MET A 268 9.37 -24.06 -3.60
CA MET A 268 8.14 -23.65 -4.29
C MET A 268 7.01 -23.35 -3.30
N PHE A 269 6.77 -24.29 -2.38
CA PHE A 269 5.72 -24.16 -1.37
C PHE A 269 5.94 -22.90 -0.52
N LYS A 270 7.17 -22.70 -0.03
CA LYS A 270 7.51 -21.53 0.80
C LYS A 270 7.38 -20.19 0.05
N LYS A 271 7.60 -20.16 -1.27
CA LYS A 271 7.55 -18.91 -2.03
C LYS A 271 6.14 -18.46 -2.39
N PHE A 272 5.26 -19.38 -2.81
CA PHE A 272 3.98 -18.99 -3.41
C PHE A 272 2.74 -19.61 -2.72
N MET A 273 2.89 -20.76 -2.06
CA MET A 273 1.75 -21.56 -1.57
C MET A 273 1.60 -21.58 -0.05
N ASN A 274 2.50 -20.93 0.69
CA ASN A 274 2.48 -20.93 2.15
C ASN A 274 1.82 -19.64 2.69
N PRO A 275 0.68 -19.73 3.39
CA PRO A 275 -0.05 -18.57 3.91
C PRO A 275 0.76 -17.68 4.86
N ARG A 276 1.81 -18.23 5.49
CA ARG A 276 2.65 -17.48 6.42
C ARG A 276 3.62 -16.54 5.73
N THR A 277 4.06 -16.90 4.52
CA THR A 277 5.10 -16.19 3.75
C THR A 277 4.55 -15.46 2.54
N TYR A 278 3.43 -15.92 1.98
CA TYR A 278 2.80 -15.36 0.80
C TYR A 278 1.32 -15.09 1.08
N ASP A 279 0.87 -13.89 0.73
CA ASP A 279 -0.50 -13.43 0.92
C ASP A 279 -0.87 -12.42 -0.18
N LEU A 280 -1.88 -12.74 -1.00
CA LEU A 280 -2.49 -11.80 -1.94
C LEU A 280 -3.39 -10.79 -1.21
N GLY A 281 -3.87 -11.13 -0.01
CA GLY A 281 -4.98 -10.46 0.65
C GLY A 281 -6.32 -10.75 -0.02
N LYS A 282 -7.42 -10.50 0.71
CA LYS A 282 -8.80 -10.72 0.23
C LYS A 282 -9.08 -9.95 -1.07
N ASN A 283 -8.67 -8.67 -1.11
CA ASN A 283 -8.85 -7.82 -2.29
C ASN A 283 -7.99 -8.27 -3.48
N GLY A 284 -6.77 -8.74 -3.23
CA GLY A 284 -5.90 -9.25 -4.31
C GLY A 284 -6.45 -10.52 -4.93
N ARG A 285 -7.01 -11.42 -4.11
CA ARG A 285 -7.73 -12.61 -4.58
C ARG A 285 -8.96 -12.22 -5.39
N LEU A 286 -9.77 -11.28 -4.91
CA LEU A 286 -10.94 -10.78 -5.64
C LEU A 286 -10.55 -10.16 -7.00
N ALA A 287 -9.51 -9.32 -7.03
CA ALA A 287 -9.03 -8.71 -8.27
C ALA A 287 -8.53 -9.76 -9.28
N LEU A 288 -7.81 -10.77 -8.80
CA LEU A 288 -7.32 -11.87 -9.64
C LEU A 288 -8.49 -12.69 -10.20
N ASN A 289 -9.46 -13.04 -9.36
CA ASN A 289 -10.66 -13.76 -9.77
C ASN A 289 -11.47 -13.01 -10.83
N ASN A 290 -11.73 -11.72 -10.61
CA ASN A 290 -12.48 -10.90 -11.56
C ASN A 290 -11.75 -10.74 -12.89
N LYS A 291 -10.42 -10.61 -12.86
CA LYS A 291 -9.61 -10.43 -14.08
C LYS A 291 -9.46 -11.71 -14.89
N LEU A 292 -9.31 -12.87 -14.23
CA LEU A 292 -9.10 -14.17 -14.88
C LEU A 292 -10.38 -14.99 -15.05
N GLY A 293 -11.53 -14.53 -14.55
CA GLY A 293 -12.79 -15.26 -14.59
C GLY A 293 -12.82 -16.49 -13.67
N LEU A 294 -12.09 -16.47 -12.55
CA LEU A 294 -11.98 -17.60 -11.62
C LEU A 294 -13.00 -17.51 -10.49
N ASN A 295 -13.59 -18.65 -10.10
CA ASN A 295 -14.50 -18.76 -8.95
C ASN A 295 -13.83 -19.42 -7.73
N ILE A 296 -12.68 -18.89 -7.30
CA ILE A 296 -11.92 -19.38 -6.15
C ILE A 296 -12.36 -18.62 -4.89
N SER A 297 -12.49 -19.30 -3.75
CA SER A 297 -12.86 -18.65 -2.48
C SER A 297 -11.92 -17.50 -2.11
N ILE A 298 -12.49 -16.38 -1.66
CA ILE A 298 -11.77 -15.18 -1.19
C ILE A 298 -10.87 -15.49 0.02
N ALA A 299 -11.18 -16.54 0.77
CA ALA A 299 -10.37 -17.01 1.89
C ALA A 299 -9.01 -17.59 1.45
N GLN A 300 -8.91 -18.09 0.21
CA GLN A 300 -7.67 -18.64 -0.32
C GLN A 300 -6.75 -17.53 -0.83
N THR A 301 -5.89 -17.01 0.04
CA THR A 301 -5.02 -15.87 -0.32
C THR A 301 -3.66 -16.26 -0.90
N CYS A 302 -3.33 -17.55 -0.92
CA CYS A 302 -2.13 -18.08 -1.58
C CYS A 302 -2.34 -18.31 -3.06
N LEU A 303 -1.27 -18.26 -3.85
CA LEU A 303 -1.33 -18.45 -5.29
C LEU A 303 -1.58 -19.93 -5.63
N THR A 304 -2.50 -20.19 -6.54
CA THR A 304 -2.91 -21.53 -6.97
C THR A 304 -2.33 -21.88 -8.34
N ALA A 305 -2.28 -23.18 -8.64
CA ALA A 305 -1.85 -23.65 -9.95
C ALA A 305 -2.77 -23.15 -11.08
N LEU A 306 -4.07 -23.09 -10.82
CA LEU A 306 -5.07 -22.59 -11.75
C LEU A 306 -4.85 -21.10 -12.06
N ASP A 307 -4.52 -20.29 -11.04
CA ASP A 307 -4.22 -18.86 -11.22
C ASP A 307 -3.12 -18.65 -12.26
N LEU A 308 -2.02 -19.43 -12.19
CA LEU A 308 -0.93 -19.31 -13.16
C LEU A 308 -1.37 -19.80 -14.52
N LEU A 309 -2.07 -20.92 -14.61
CA LEU A 309 -2.48 -21.47 -15.90
C LEU A 309 -3.38 -20.50 -16.66
N THR A 310 -4.41 -19.97 -16.01
CA THR A 310 -5.29 -18.97 -16.63
C THR A 310 -4.58 -17.64 -16.90
N ALA A 311 -3.64 -17.23 -16.04
CA ALA A 311 -2.81 -16.05 -16.30
C ALA A 311 -1.94 -16.22 -17.56
N THR A 312 -1.43 -17.43 -17.78
CA THR A 312 -0.59 -17.73 -18.96
C THR A 312 -1.40 -17.73 -20.24
N ASP A 313 -2.58 -18.34 -20.20
CA ASP A 313 -3.53 -18.32 -21.32
C ASP A 313 -3.98 -16.88 -21.64
N PHE A 314 -4.33 -16.10 -20.61
CA PHE A 314 -4.72 -14.71 -20.79
C PHE A 314 -3.59 -13.86 -21.39
N LEU A 315 -2.33 -14.06 -20.97
CA LEU A 315 -1.18 -13.35 -21.53
C LEU A 315 -1.01 -13.63 -23.03
N MET A 316 -1.25 -14.87 -23.48
CA MET A 316 -1.22 -15.19 -24.91
C MET A 316 -2.36 -14.50 -25.66
N LYS A 317 -3.56 -14.46 -25.09
CA LYS A 317 -4.71 -13.78 -25.70
C LYS A 317 -4.51 -12.26 -25.79
N VAL A 318 -3.81 -11.66 -24.82
CA VAL A 318 -3.38 -10.24 -24.86
C VAL A 318 -2.39 -10.01 -26.00
N GLU A 319 -1.41 -10.90 -26.20
CA GLU A 319 -0.48 -10.79 -27.34
C GLU A 319 -1.20 -10.85 -28.68
N LYS A 320 -2.23 -11.69 -28.80
CA LYS A 320 -3.10 -11.75 -30.00
C LYS A 320 -4.06 -10.58 -30.16
N GLY A 321 -4.09 -9.64 -29.21
CA GLY A 321 -4.98 -8.48 -29.25
C GLY A 321 -6.44 -8.77 -28.90
N MET A 322 -6.77 -9.96 -28.38
CA MET A 322 -8.14 -10.29 -27.96
C MET A 322 -8.56 -9.54 -26.69
N TYR A 323 -7.60 -9.21 -25.83
CA TYR A 323 -7.80 -8.44 -24.60
C TYR A 323 -6.88 -7.22 -24.54
N GLY A 324 -7.39 -6.14 -23.95
CA GLY A 324 -6.63 -4.91 -23.72
C GLY A 324 -5.61 -5.01 -22.58
N ILE A 325 -4.67 -4.06 -22.58
CA ILE A 325 -3.60 -3.91 -21.59
C ILE A 325 -4.09 -3.12 -20.36
N ASP A 326 -3.47 -3.35 -19.20
CA ASP A 326 -3.79 -2.63 -17.97
C ASP A 326 -2.99 -1.33 -17.81
N ASP A 327 -3.70 -0.25 -17.47
CA ASP A 327 -3.10 1.03 -17.06
C ASP A 327 -2.74 1.00 -15.57
N ILE A 328 -1.45 0.84 -15.29
CA ILE A 328 -0.90 0.62 -13.95
C ILE A 328 -0.89 1.90 -13.12
N ASP A 329 -0.88 3.04 -13.80
CA ASP A 329 -0.76 4.34 -13.17
C ASP A 329 -2.13 4.88 -12.77
N HIS A 330 -3.20 4.27 -13.29
CA HIS A 330 -4.57 4.48 -12.82
C HIS A 330 -4.72 4.26 -11.30
N LEU A 331 -5.38 5.19 -10.61
CA LEU A 331 -5.64 5.09 -9.17
C LEU A 331 -6.58 3.95 -8.75
N LYS A 332 -7.21 3.25 -9.70
CA LYS A 332 -7.91 1.98 -9.40
C LYS A 332 -6.93 0.84 -9.10
N ASN A 333 -5.75 0.91 -9.70
CA ASN A 333 -4.68 -0.08 -9.62
C ASN A 333 -3.60 0.32 -8.59
N ARG A 334 -3.78 1.46 -7.92
CA ARG A 334 -2.91 1.95 -6.85
C ARG A 334 -3.68 2.11 -5.55
N ARG A 335 -3.02 1.86 -4.43
CA ARG A 335 -3.57 2.04 -3.08
C ARG A 335 -2.58 2.76 -2.18
N VAL A 336 -3.15 3.49 -1.24
CA VAL A 336 -2.45 4.18 -0.16
C VAL A 336 -2.27 3.21 1.01
N ARG A 337 -1.03 3.08 1.48
CA ARG A 337 -0.70 2.50 2.77
C ARG A 337 -0.44 3.64 3.74
N SER A 338 -1.32 3.77 4.72
CA SER A 338 -1.19 4.76 5.79
C SER A 338 -0.33 4.23 6.95
N SER A 339 -0.06 5.10 7.91
CA SER A 339 0.85 4.82 9.03
C SER A 339 0.53 3.55 9.81
N GLY A 340 -0.75 3.28 10.10
CA GLY A 340 -1.18 2.08 10.82
C GLY A 340 -0.88 0.79 10.04
N GLU A 341 -1.15 0.74 8.74
CA GLU A 341 -0.85 -0.44 7.92
C GLU A 341 0.67 -0.67 7.80
N LEU A 342 1.45 0.40 7.65
CA LEU A 342 2.91 0.31 7.62
C LEU A 342 3.44 -0.25 8.96
N LEU A 343 2.92 0.21 10.09
CA LEU A 343 3.27 -0.33 11.41
C LEU A 343 2.82 -1.78 11.57
N GLN A 344 1.65 -2.16 11.05
CA GLN A 344 1.17 -3.54 11.05
C GLN A 344 2.13 -4.47 10.29
N VAL A 345 2.65 -4.05 9.15
CA VAL A 345 3.66 -4.81 8.39
C VAL A 345 4.94 -5.01 9.22
N GLN A 346 5.43 -3.98 9.89
CA GLN A 346 6.63 -4.07 10.73
C GLN A 346 6.39 -4.93 11.98
N PHE A 347 5.22 -4.83 12.58
CA PHE A 347 4.80 -5.66 13.69
C PHE A 347 4.75 -7.15 13.29
N SER A 348 4.17 -7.46 12.14
CA SER A 348 4.20 -8.81 11.52
C SER A 348 5.63 -9.33 11.32
N LEU A 349 6.56 -8.49 10.84
CA LEU A 349 7.97 -8.87 10.68
C LEU A 349 8.64 -9.14 12.04
N GLY A 350 8.34 -8.35 13.06
CA GLY A 350 8.77 -8.57 14.44
C GLY A 350 8.26 -9.89 15.02
N LEU A 351 6.96 -10.18 14.83
CA LEU A 351 6.33 -11.44 15.25
C LEU A 351 6.92 -12.65 14.54
N MET A 352 7.26 -12.54 13.25
CA MET A 352 7.96 -13.60 12.51
C MET A 352 9.33 -13.93 13.11
N ARG A 353 10.08 -12.90 13.53
CA ARG A 353 11.37 -13.08 14.21
C ARG A 353 11.16 -13.73 15.58
N LEU A 354 10.14 -13.31 16.34
CA LEU A 354 9.77 -13.88 17.63
C LEU A 354 9.34 -15.36 17.52
N GLU A 355 8.43 -15.68 16.59
CA GLU A 355 7.96 -17.06 16.32
C GLU A 355 9.14 -18.00 16.06
N LYS A 356 10.09 -17.56 15.23
CA LYS A 356 11.28 -18.35 14.91
C LYS A 356 12.15 -18.59 16.15
N MET A 357 12.34 -17.57 16.99
CA MET A 357 13.11 -17.71 18.24
C MET A 357 12.43 -18.65 19.23
N ILE A 358 11.11 -18.53 19.38
CA ILE A 358 10.30 -19.41 20.24
C ILE A 358 10.43 -20.86 19.76
N ARG A 359 10.25 -21.12 18.45
CA ARG A 359 10.33 -22.48 17.90
C ARG A 359 11.71 -23.10 18.14
N ILE A 360 12.79 -22.36 17.90
CA ILE A 360 14.16 -22.83 18.14
C ILE A 360 14.39 -23.19 19.62
N LYS A 361 13.87 -22.39 20.55
CA LYS A 361 14.00 -22.66 22.00
C LYS A 361 13.14 -23.84 22.44
N ILE A 362 11.91 -23.96 21.94
CA ILE A 362 11.03 -25.08 22.27
C ILE A 362 11.60 -26.41 21.75
N ASP A 363 12.24 -26.39 20.57
CA ASP A 363 12.88 -27.57 19.97
C ASP A 363 14.22 -27.93 20.67
N SER A 364 14.74 -27.07 21.55
CA SER A 364 16.01 -27.33 22.22
C SER A 364 15.88 -28.41 23.31
N PRO A 365 16.81 -29.38 23.38
CA PRO A 365 16.70 -30.52 24.28
C PRO A 365 16.89 -30.17 25.77
N SER A 366 17.42 -28.97 26.08
CA SER A 366 17.67 -28.50 27.45
C SER A 366 16.49 -27.79 28.12
N LEU A 367 15.34 -27.68 27.44
CA LEU A 367 14.21 -26.92 27.96
C LEU A 367 13.40 -27.73 28.98
N SER A 368 13.59 -27.45 30.27
CA SER A 368 12.66 -27.88 31.33
C SER A 368 11.47 -26.91 31.42
N ILE A 369 10.26 -27.48 31.47
CA ILE A 369 9.01 -26.72 31.44
C ILE A 369 8.57 -26.42 32.88
N ASN A 370 8.89 -25.21 33.32
CA ASN A 370 8.55 -24.68 34.64
C ASN A 370 7.68 -23.42 34.51
N LYS A 371 7.15 -22.91 35.62
CA LYS A 371 6.32 -21.69 35.67
C LYS A 371 7.01 -20.46 35.07
N ASN A 372 8.35 -20.39 35.12
CA ASN A 372 9.15 -19.29 34.58
C ASN A 372 9.54 -19.44 33.10
N THR A 373 9.23 -20.57 32.45
CA THR A 373 9.63 -20.83 31.06
C THR A 373 9.01 -19.83 30.07
N LEU A 374 7.81 -19.30 30.35
CA LEU A 374 7.21 -18.25 29.52
C LEU A 374 8.08 -16.97 29.46
N ASN A 375 8.70 -16.58 30.58
CA ASN A 375 9.58 -15.41 30.64
C ASN A 375 10.85 -15.58 29.80
N SER A 376 11.38 -16.81 29.72
CA SER A 376 12.59 -17.08 28.94
C SER A 376 12.31 -17.23 27.45
N LEU A 377 11.11 -17.68 27.08
CA LEU A 377 10.69 -17.88 25.69
C LEU A 377 10.29 -16.58 25.00
N ILE A 378 9.48 -15.74 25.66
CA ILE A 378 8.97 -14.50 25.07
C ILE A 378 9.90 -13.34 25.38
N ASN A 379 10.44 -12.74 24.32
CA ASN A 379 11.32 -11.59 24.40
C ASN A 379 10.74 -10.44 23.58
N THR A 380 10.87 -9.21 24.08
CA THR A 380 10.42 -7.99 23.42
C THR A 380 11.37 -7.52 22.31
N LYS A 381 12.65 -7.93 22.36
CA LYS A 381 13.71 -7.50 21.41
C LYS A 381 13.35 -7.66 19.93
N PRO A 382 12.74 -8.76 19.45
CA PRO A 382 12.46 -8.94 18.02
C PRO A 382 11.46 -7.93 17.45
N ILE A 383 10.41 -7.62 18.22
CA ILE A 383 9.36 -6.67 17.82
C ILE A 383 9.88 -5.24 17.96
N ASN A 384 10.47 -4.91 19.11
CA ASN A 384 11.06 -3.58 19.34
C ASN A 384 12.16 -3.27 18.31
N GLY A 385 12.96 -4.27 17.93
CA GLY A 385 13.99 -4.12 16.91
C GLY A 385 13.42 -3.77 15.53
N ALA A 386 12.32 -4.43 15.12
CA ALA A 386 11.66 -4.12 13.85
C ALA A 386 11.04 -2.71 13.85
N LEU A 387 10.40 -2.30 14.94
CA LEU A 387 9.84 -0.95 15.08
C LEU A 387 10.96 0.11 15.10
N LYS A 388 12.06 -0.13 15.83
CA LYS A 388 13.21 0.79 15.87
C LYS A 388 13.88 0.95 14.50
N GLU A 389 14.03 -0.16 13.76
CA GLU A 389 14.54 -0.17 12.38
C GLU A 389 13.64 0.66 11.46
N PHE A 390 12.32 0.52 11.59
CA PHE A 390 11.35 1.30 10.82
C PHE A 390 11.43 2.80 11.13
N PHE A 391 11.32 3.18 12.40
CA PHE A 391 11.30 4.60 12.74
C PHE A 391 12.66 5.30 12.57
N GLY A 392 13.77 4.56 12.66
CA GLY A 392 15.12 5.11 12.54
C GLY A 392 15.62 5.23 11.11
N SER A 393 15.42 4.19 10.27
CA SER A 393 16.09 4.10 8.96
C SER A 393 15.13 4.05 7.77
N HIS A 394 13.83 3.89 7.99
CA HIS A 394 12.89 3.75 6.88
C HIS A 394 12.61 5.10 6.21
N PRO A 395 12.64 5.21 4.86
CA PRO A 395 12.49 6.49 4.15
C PRO A 395 11.13 7.17 4.34
N LEU A 396 10.13 6.42 4.80
CA LEU A 396 8.78 6.94 5.08
C LEU A 396 8.62 7.49 6.51
N SER A 397 9.55 7.16 7.42
CA SER A 397 9.59 7.75 8.76
C SER A 397 10.51 8.95 8.71
N GLN A 398 9.95 10.15 8.66
CA GLN A 398 10.68 11.40 8.48
C GLN A 398 10.56 12.26 9.72
N PHE A 399 11.55 13.13 9.95
CA PHE A 399 11.41 14.20 10.93
C PHE A 399 10.27 15.12 10.51
N MET A 400 9.46 15.55 11.46
CA MET A 400 8.32 16.40 11.15
C MET A 400 8.78 17.81 10.78
N ASP A 401 8.41 18.26 9.58
CA ASP A 401 8.45 19.68 9.20
C ASP A 401 7.62 20.51 10.19
N GLN A 402 8.32 21.29 11.04
CA GLN A 402 7.75 22.07 12.16
C GLN A 402 7.82 23.59 11.94
N ILE A 403 8.20 24.05 10.74
CA ILE A 403 8.42 25.48 10.47
C ILE A 403 7.17 26.30 10.75
N ASN A 404 6.02 25.85 10.25
CA ASN A 404 4.73 26.48 10.49
C ASN A 404 3.58 25.44 10.48
N PRO A 405 2.36 25.81 10.91
CA PRO A 405 1.23 24.86 10.99
C PRO A 405 0.86 24.22 9.64
N LEU A 406 1.04 24.95 8.53
CA LEU A 406 0.77 24.45 7.18
C LEU A 406 1.79 23.37 6.75
N ALA A 407 3.07 23.56 7.06
CA ALA A 407 4.13 22.60 6.82
C ALA A 407 3.82 21.26 7.53
N GLU A 408 3.37 21.33 8.78
CA GLU A 408 3.01 20.14 9.56
C GLU A 408 1.81 19.38 8.95
N ILE A 409 0.73 20.08 8.58
CA ILE A 409 -0.45 19.44 7.97
C ILE A 409 -0.12 18.82 6.61
N THR A 410 0.56 19.59 5.75
CA THR A 410 0.91 19.12 4.40
C THR A 410 1.84 17.91 4.46
N HIS A 411 2.78 17.88 5.40
CA HIS A 411 3.65 16.73 5.60
C HIS A 411 2.86 15.48 6.03
N LYS A 412 1.90 15.59 6.95
CA LYS A 412 1.07 14.45 7.37
C LYS A 412 0.15 13.91 6.27
N ARG A 413 -0.21 14.76 5.31
CA ARG A 413 -1.04 14.43 4.13
C ARG A 413 -0.24 14.10 2.88
N ARG A 414 1.09 14.07 2.98
CA ARG A 414 1.99 13.72 1.89
C ARG A 414 1.82 12.25 1.48
N LEU A 415 1.82 12.01 0.17
CA LEU A 415 1.84 10.71 -0.48
C LEU A 415 3.20 10.51 -1.15
N SER A 416 3.86 9.40 -0.85
CA SER A 416 5.12 9.03 -1.48
C SER A 416 4.99 7.71 -2.24
N SER A 417 5.39 7.70 -3.50
CA SER A 417 5.56 6.47 -4.28
C SER A 417 6.89 5.76 -3.99
N LEU A 418 7.72 6.32 -3.09
CA LEU A 418 9.02 5.79 -2.73
C LEU A 418 8.93 4.70 -1.65
N GLY A 419 10.06 4.05 -1.36
CA GLY A 419 10.19 3.05 -0.30
C GLY A 419 9.92 1.62 -0.76
N PRO A 420 9.99 0.63 0.16
CA PRO A 420 9.83 -0.78 -0.19
C PRO A 420 8.43 -1.04 -0.74
N GLY A 421 8.37 -1.75 -1.88
CA GLY A 421 7.11 -2.00 -2.61
C GLY A 421 6.70 -0.88 -3.58
N GLY A 422 7.31 0.31 -3.46
CA GLY A 422 7.17 1.42 -4.38
C GLY A 422 8.23 1.43 -5.48
N VAL A 423 8.52 2.63 -5.98
CA VAL A 423 9.47 2.93 -7.06
C VAL A 423 10.71 3.62 -6.47
N SER A 424 11.90 3.43 -7.07
CA SER A 424 13.09 4.20 -6.69
C SER A 424 13.22 5.46 -7.54
N ARG A 425 13.90 6.48 -7.02
CA ARG A 425 14.07 7.78 -7.70
C ARG A 425 14.67 7.63 -9.11
N ASP A 426 15.67 6.77 -9.24
CA ASP A 426 16.43 6.59 -10.47
C ASP A 426 15.80 5.59 -11.47
N THR A 427 14.91 4.71 -11.00
CA THR A 427 14.21 3.74 -11.87
C THR A 427 12.80 4.18 -12.27
N ALA A 428 12.34 5.31 -11.74
CA ALA A 428 11.04 5.84 -12.06
C ALA A 428 11.00 6.35 -13.51
N THR A 429 10.04 5.83 -14.28
CA THR A 429 9.76 6.29 -15.64
C THR A 429 9.01 7.63 -15.62
N LEU A 430 9.03 8.34 -16.75
CA LEU A 430 8.31 9.60 -16.92
C LEU A 430 6.80 9.43 -16.68
N ALA A 431 6.21 8.31 -17.13
CA ALA A 431 4.79 8.00 -16.91
C ALA A 431 4.38 7.98 -15.43
N VAL A 432 5.24 7.44 -14.55
CA VAL A 432 4.97 7.41 -13.10
C VAL A 432 5.02 8.79 -12.46
N ARG A 433 5.81 9.71 -13.03
CA ARG A 433 5.93 11.11 -12.58
C ARG A 433 4.84 12.01 -13.17
N GLY A 434 4.22 11.59 -14.28
CA GLY A 434 3.19 12.34 -14.96
C GLY A 434 1.89 12.45 -14.16
N ILE A 435 1.06 13.42 -14.55
CA ILE A 435 -0.26 13.63 -13.97
C ILE A 435 -1.25 12.77 -14.75
N HIS A 436 -1.90 11.83 -14.07
CA HIS A 436 -2.89 10.95 -14.67
C HIS A 436 -4.32 11.51 -14.45
N PRO A 437 -5.27 11.41 -15.41
CA PRO A 437 -6.65 11.92 -15.26
C PRO A 437 -7.38 11.48 -13.99
N SER A 438 -7.18 10.24 -13.55
CA SER A 438 -7.72 9.71 -12.29
C SER A 438 -7.29 10.47 -11.02
N HIS A 439 -6.23 11.30 -11.07
CA HIS A 439 -5.79 12.15 -9.97
C HIS A 439 -6.81 13.24 -9.60
N TYR A 440 -7.72 13.58 -10.52
CA TYR A 440 -8.74 14.61 -10.30
C TYR A 440 -9.48 14.39 -8.99
N GLY A 441 -9.46 15.41 -8.13
CA GLY A 441 -10.13 15.36 -6.83
C GLY A 441 -9.46 14.47 -5.78
N ARG A 442 -8.31 13.83 -6.06
CA ARG A 442 -7.67 12.81 -5.21
C ARG A 442 -6.23 13.16 -4.86
N ILE A 443 -5.41 13.45 -5.86
CA ILE A 443 -4.01 13.85 -5.72
C ILE A 443 -3.87 15.22 -6.37
N CYS A 444 -3.26 16.17 -5.66
CA CYS A 444 -3.06 17.51 -6.21
C CYS A 444 -2.08 17.46 -7.39
N PRO A 445 -2.44 18.05 -8.54
CA PRO A 445 -1.55 18.10 -9.70
C PRO A 445 -0.41 19.12 -9.56
N ILE A 446 -0.55 20.11 -8.66
CA ILE A 446 0.36 21.25 -8.51
C ILE A 446 1.38 21.00 -7.39
N GLU A 447 0.95 20.55 -6.21
CA GLU A 447 1.83 20.41 -5.05
C GLU A 447 2.72 19.15 -5.14
N THR A 448 3.95 19.35 -5.61
CA THR A 448 5.03 18.36 -5.59
C THR A 448 6.36 19.06 -5.29
N PRO A 449 7.35 18.40 -4.65
CA PRO A 449 8.70 18.92 -4.57
C PRO A 449 9.32 19.09 -5.96
N GLU A 450 10.21 20.06 -6.08
CA GLU A 450 11.04 20.27 -7.26
C GLU A 450 12.23 19.28 -7.28
N GLY A 451 12.79 19.03 -8.47
CA GLY A 451 13.98 18.21 -8.66
C GLY A 451 13.70 16.71 -8.80
N LYS A 452 14.54 15.86 -8.17
CA LYS A 452 14.51 14.40 -8.42
C LYS A 452 13.24 13.70 -7.93
N ASN A 453 12.51 14.31 -7.00
CA ASN A 453 11.30 13.73 -6.40
C ASN A 453 10.00 14.19 -7.09
N THR A 454 10.07 15.03 -8.12
CA THR A 454 8.88 15.54 -8.83
C THR A 454 7.98 14.39 -9.31
N GLY A 455 6.69 14.48 -8.97
CA GLY A 455 5.66 13.48 -9.31
C GLY A 455 5.72 12.17 -8.51
N LEU A 456 6.81 11.92 -7.77
CA LEU A 456 6.97 10.77 -6.88
C LEU A 456 6.47 11.06 -5.46
N VAL A 457 6.47 12.33 -5.07
CA VAL A 457 5.96 12.82 -3.80
C VAL A 457 4.89 13.86 -4.11
N ASN A 458 3.64 13.53 -3.81
CA ASN A 458 2.50 14.39 -4.10
C ASN A 458 1.70 14.62 -2.81
N SER A 459 0.78 15.57 -2.82
CA SER A 459 -0.13 15.83 -1.69
C SER A 459 -1.56 15.41 -1.99
N ILE A 460 -2.26 14.89 -0.98
CA ILE A 460 -3.69 14.56 -1.07
C ILE A 460 -4.49 15.87 -1.19
N THR A 461 -5.52 15.88 -2.04
CA THR A 461 -6.39 17.05 -2.19
C THR A 461 -7.19 17.35 -0.91
N THR A 462 -7.75 18.55 -0.82
CA THR A 462 -8.42 19.05 0.39
C THR A 462 -9.57 18.15 0.88
N PHE A 463 -10.37 17.60 -0.04
CA PHE A 463 -11.58 16.83 0.29
C PHE A 463 -11.44 15.32 0.15
N ALA A 464 -10.30 14.83 -0.34
CA ALA A 464 -10.08 13.41 -0.55
C ALA A 464 -9.98 12.65 0.77
N ARG A 465 -10.53 11.43 0.75
CA ARG A 465 -10.45 10.46 1.85
C ARG A 465 -9.88 9.15 1.34
N VAL A 466 -9.29 8.38 2.26
CA VAL A 466 -8.81 7.02 1.98
C VAL A 466 -9.79 6.04 2.61
N ASN A 467 -10.32 5.11 1.83
CA ASN A 467 -11.22 4.09 2.36
C ASN A 467 -10.44 2.96 3.08
N LYS A 468 -11.16 2.04 3.74
CA LYS A 468 -10.56 0.89 4.44
C LYS A 468 -9.68 -0.01 3.54
N HIS A 469 -9.89 0.00 2.23
CA HIS A 469 -9.11 -0.77 1.26
C HIS A 469 -7.85 -0.03 0.78
N GLY A 470 -7.66 1.22 1.19
CA GLY A 470 -6.55 2.08 0.75
C GLY A 470 -6.81 2.79 -0.58
N LEU A 471 -8.02 2.78 -1.13
CA LEU A 471 -8.33 3.53 -2.35
C LEU A 471 -8.70 4.98 -1.99
N ILE A 472 -8.22 5.92 -2.79
CA ILE A 472 -8.52 7.34 -2.62
C ILE A 472 -9.89 7.64 -3.24
N GLN A 473 -10.75 8.26 -2.46
CA GLN A 473 -12.09 8.66 -2.84
C GLN A 473 -12.26 10.16 -2.75
N THR A 474 -13.13 10.69 -3.59
CA THR A 474 -13.44 12.12 -3.65
C THR A 474 -14.97 12.32 -3.59
N PRO A 475 -15.47 13.37 -2.92
CA PRO A 475 -16.91 13.53 -2.67
C PRO A 475 -17.64 14.16 -3.86
N PHE A 476 -18.90 13.78 -4.05
CA PHE A 476 -19.79 14.36 -5.06
C PHE A 476 -21.22 14.46 -4.53
N TYR A 477 -22.01 15.39 -5.07
CA TYR A 477 -23.46 15.41 -4.89
C TYR A 477 -24.14 14.59 -5.98
N LYS A 478 -25.10 13.77 -5.59
CA LYS A 478 -25.94 13.02 -6.54
C LYS A 478 -26.89 13.98 -7.26
N LEU A 479 -27.09 13.77 -8.56
CA LEU A 479 -28.06 14.50 -9.35
C LEU A 479 -29.29 13.62 -9.60
N PHE A 480 -30.48 14.22 -9.49
CA PHE A 480 -31.73 13.59 -9.90
C PHE A 480 -32.42 14.48 -10.93
N LYS A 481 -32.60 13.98 -12.15
CA LYS A 481 -33.17 14.74 -13.29
C LYS A 481 -32.55 16.15 -13.46
N GLY A 482 -31.25 16.29 -13.19
CA GLY A 482 -30.52 17.55 -13.27
C GLY A 482 -30.58 18.45 -12.03
N GLN A 483 -31.17 18.00 -10.92
CA GLN A 483 -31.18 18.69 -9.62
C GLN A 483 -30.16 18.10 -8.64
N ALA A 484 -29.32 18.94 -8.04
CA ALA A 484 -28.33 18.56 -7.04
C ALA A 484 -28.98 18.25 -5.69
N GLN A 485 -28.88 17.00 -5.26
CA GLN A 485 -29.50 16.47 -4.05
C GLN A 485 -28.63 16.72 -2.82
N LYS A 486 -28.46 17.99 -2.43
CA LYS A 486 -27.60 18.40 -1.29
C LYS A 486 -28.10 17.88 0.07
N THR A 487 -29.41 17.64 0.21
CA THR A 487 -30.04 17.17 1.44
C THR A 487 -29.65 15.75 1.84
N PHE A 488 -29.36 14.88 0.87
CA PHE A 488 -28.96 13.48 1.10
C PHE A 488 -27.46 13.34 1.45
N GLY A 489 -26.72 14.45 1.50
CA GLY A 489 -25.29 14.45 1.78
C GLY A 489 -24.43 14.12 0.57
N VAL A 490 -23.12 13.98 0.82
CA VAL A 490 -22.10 13.70 -0.21
C VAL A 490 -21.83 12.21 -0.35
N VAL A 491 -21.60 11.76 -1.59
CA VAL A 491 -21.20 10.39 -1.92
C VAL A 491 -19.73 10.37 -2.31
N TYR A 492 -18.95 9.51 -1.67
CA TYR A 492 -17.53 9.33 -1.98
C TYR A 492 -17.33 8.30 -3.10
N LEU A 493 -16.68 8.71 -4.19
CA LEU A 493 -16.41 7.86 -5.36
C LEU A 493 -14.91 7.55 -5.48
N SER A 494 -14.59 6.27 -5.66
CA SER A 494 -13.25 5.81 -6.07
C SER A 494 -13.05 5.98 -7.58
N ALA A 495 -11.80 6.00 -8.04
CA ALA A 495 -11.48 6.18 -9.45
C ALA A 495 -12.17 5.15 -10.36
N ASP A 496 -12.25 3.89 -9.91
CA ASP A 496 -12.93 2.82 -10.65
C ASP A 496 -14.44 3.06 -10.87
N ARG A 497 -15.13 3.58 -9.85
CA ARG A 497 -16.56 3.88 -9.97
C ARG A 497 -16.81 5.12 -10.81
N GLU A 498 -15.88 6.07 -10.73
CA GLU A 498 -15.92 7.33 -11.47
C GLU A 498 -15.82 7.12 -12.99
N ASP A 499 -15.00 6.17 -13.46
CA ASP A 499 -14.80 5.92 -14.89
C ASP A 499 -16.11 5.64 -15.64
N ASN A 500 -17.08 5.00 -14.97
CA ASN A 500 -18.37 4.61 -15.55
C ASN A 500 -19.47 5.67 -15.41
N LEU A 501 -19.16 6.84 -14.81
CA LEU A 501 -20.14 7.86 -14.47
C LEU A 501 -19.88 9.17 -15.22
N LYS A 502 -20.96 9.85 -15.59
CA LYS A 502 -20.91 11.20 -16.18
C LYS A 502 -20.94 12.25 -15.06
N LEU A 503 -19.85 13.00 -14.93
CA LEU A 503 -19.63 13.95 -13.84
C LEU A 503 -19.62 15.40 -14.35
N ALA A 504 -20.38 16.26 -13.69
CA ALA A 504 -20.30 17.71 -13.88
C ALA A 504 -19.25 18.35 -12.98
N THR A 505 -18.66 19.44 -13.47
CA THR A 505 -17.71 20.26 -12.73
C THR A 505 -18.42 21.12 -11.68
N PRO A 506 -17.75 21.43 -10.55
CA PRO A 506 -18.35 22.13 -9.40
C PRO A 506 -18.51 23.65 -9.59
N ASP A 507 -17.90 24.23 -10.63
CA ASP A 507 -17.93 25.65 -10.99
C ASP A 507 -19.25 26.09 -11.66
N LEU A 508 -20.10 25.14 -12.04
CA LEU A 508 -21.37 25.42 -12.70
C LEU A 508 -22.36 26.12 -11.75
N ASN A 509 -22.96 27.21 -12.25
CA ASN A 509 -24.01 27.92 -11.53
C ASN A 509 -25.29 27.10 -11.43
N LEU A 510 -25.67 26.75 -10.20
CA LEU A 510 -26.93 26.10 -9.89
C LEU A 510 -28.05 27.12 -9.69
N SER A 511 -29.27 26.77 -10.10
CA SER A 511 -30.45 27.60 -9.80
C SER A 511 -30.74 27.65 -8.29
N LYS A 512 -31.63 28.55 -7.85
CA LYS A 512 -32.08 28.63 -6.44
C LYS A 512 -32.61 27.30 -5.90
N PHE A 513 -33.21 26.48 -6.76
CA PHE A 513 -33.72 25.14 -6.43
C PHE A 513 -32.69 24.01 -6.64
N GLY A 514 -31.44 24.35 -6.96
CA GLY A 514 -30.34 23.39 -7.15
C GLY A 514 -30.30 22.71 -8.52
N PHE A 515 -31.00 23.23 -9.54
CA PHE A 515 -30.94 22.67 -10.89
C PHE A 515 -29.73 23.16 -11.66
N LEU A 516 -29.15 22.26 -12.46
CA LEU A 516 -28.15 22.57 -13.47
C LEU A 516 -28.73 23.45 -14.60
N PRO A 517 -27.86 24.23 -15.28
CA PRO A 517 -28.22 25.01 -16.46
C PRO A 517 -28.95 24.18 -17.53
N LYS A 518 -29.84 24.82 -18.30
CA LYS A 518 -30.64 24.14 -19.32
C LYS A 518 -29.85 23.80 -20.59
N HIS A 519 -28.77 24.52 -20.89
CA HIS A 519 -27.92 24.28 -22.06
C HIS A 519 -27.07 23.01 -21.90
N SER A 520 -26.39 22.59 -22.96
CA SER A 520 -25.43 21.48 -22.91
C SER A 520 -24.22 21.86 -22.07
N ILE A 521 -23.88 21.01 -21.10
CA ILE A 521 -22.88 21.27 -20.08
C ILE A 521 -21.64 20.40 -20.37
N PRO A 522 -20.42 20.92 -20.17
CA PRO A 522 -19.22 20.09 -20.19
C PRO A 522 -19.24 19.12 -19.00
N ALA A 523 -19.08 17.84 -19.30
CA ALA A 523 -18.99 16.78 -18.31
C ALA A 523 -17.82 15.87 -18.62
N ARG A 524 -17.27 15.26 -17.57
CA ARG A 524 -16.23 14.26 -17.69
C ARG A 524 -16.86 12.87 -17.72
N PHE A 525 -16.42 12.03 -18.65
CA PHE A 525 -16.80 10.63 -18.75
C PHE A 525 -15.54 9.79 -19.01
N GLY A 526 -15.15 8.98 -18.03
CA GLY A 526 -13.87 8.27 -18.08
C GLY A 526 -12.69 9.25 -18.22
N LYS A 527 -11.93 9.11 -19.31
CA LYS A 527 -10.78 9.96 -19.65
C LYS A 527 -11.15 11.19 -20.50
N ASP A 528 -12.37 11.24 -21.04
CA ASP A 528 -12.77 12.22 -22.04
C ASP A 528 -13.67 13.32 -21.47
N PHE A 529 -13.66 14.48 -22.13
CA PHE A 529 -14.57 15.59 -21.87
C PHE A 529 -15.64 15.61 -22.96
N VAL A 530 -16.91 15.54 -22.54
CA VAL A 530 -18.08 15.45 -23.43
C VAL A 530 -19.09 16.53 -23.08
N THR A 531 -19.79 17.07 -24.08
CA THR A 531 -20.89 18.02 -23.87
C THR A 531 -22.22 17.28 -23.82
N ILE A 532 -22.93 17.35 -22.70
CA ILE A 532 -24.15 16.57 -22.46
C ILE A 532 -25.26 17.40 -21.83
N LYS A 533 -26.50 16.96 -22.02
CA LYS A 533 -27.68 17.57 -21.38
C LYS A 533 -27.73 17.25 -19.88
N ARG A 534 -28.24 18.18 -19.08
CA ARG A 534 -28.33 18.05 -17.61
C ARG A 534 -29.02 16.78 -17.10
N GLN A 535 -29.95 16.19 -17.86
CA GLN A 535 -30.65 14.96 -17.42
C GLN A 535 -29.73 13.72 -17.42
N GLN A 536 -28.65 13.73 -18.21
CA GLN A 536 -27.73 12.60 -18.35
C GLN A 536 -26.58 12.63 -17.34
N ILE A 537 -26.46 13.71 -16.56
CA ILE A 537 -25.39 13.88 -15.58
C ILE A 537 -25.79 13.19 -14.28
N SER A 538 -24.92 12.32 -13.78
CA SER A 538 -25.20 11.51 -12.59
C SER A 538 -24.78 12.22 -11.29
N PHE A 539 -23.67 12.96 -11.32
CA PHE A 539 -23.10 13.62 -10.14
C PHE A 539 -22.47 14.96 -10.49
N ILE A 540 -22.35 15.84 -9.49
CA ILE A 540 -21.61 17.12 -9.57
C ILE A 540 -20.60 17.21 -8.43
N GLY A 541 -19.43 17.80 -8.69
CA GLY A 541 -18.41 18.06 -7.67
C GLY A 541 -18.93 18.91 -6.50
N VAL A 542 -18.25 18.87 -5.36
CA VAL A 542 -18.67 19.61 -4.15
C VAL A 542 -18.18 21.05 -4.17
N SER A 543 -16.94 21.26 -4.61
CA SER A 543 -16.27 22.57 -4.62
C SER A 543 -15.16 22.59 -5.67
N PRO A 544 -14.85 23.73 -6.30
CA PRO A 544 -13.67 23.87 -7.15
C PRO A 544 -12.36 23.52 -6.43
N LEU A 545 -12.28 23.77 -5.12
CA LEU A 545 -11.13 23.45 -4.28
C LEU A 545 -10.89 21.93 -4.11
N GLN A 546 -11.81 21.09 -4.57
CA GLN A 546 -11.70 19.63 -4.56
C GLN A 546 -10.49 19.11 -5.33
N MET A 547 -10.07 19.82 -6.38
CA MET A 547 -8.97 19.41 -7.26
C MET A 547 -7.58 19.66 -6.67
N ILE A 548 -7.47 20.56 -5.69
CA ILE A 548 -6.18 21.07 -5.21
C ILE A 548 -5.90 20.65 -3.76
N SER A 549 -4.65 20.82 -3.32
CA SER A 549 -4.22 20.53 -1.96
C SER A 549 -4.51 21.71 -1.02
N ILE A 550 -4.23 21.52 0.27
CA ILE A 550 -4.42 22.56 1.28
C ILE A 550 -3.48 23.75 1.05
N ALA A 551 -2.19 23.50 0.79
CA ALA A 551 -1.23 24.58 0.54
C ALA A 551 -1.58 25.37 -0.73
N THR A 552 -1.91 24.67 -1.82
CA THR A 552 -2.31 25.34 -3.07
C THR A 552 -3.62 26.10 -2.92
N SER A 553 -4.54 25.62 -2.07
CA SER A 553 -5.78 26.33 -1.76
C SER A 553 -5.62 27.62 -0.95
N PHE A 554 -4.41 27.93 -0.45
CA PHE A 554 -4.13 29.18 0.25
C PHE A 554 -3.65 30.29 -0.69
N ILE A 555 -3.41 29.99 -1.96
CA ILE A 555 -3.02 30.98 -2.97
C ILE A 555 -4.31 31.66 -3.46
N PRO A 556 -4.55 32.95 -3.15
CA PRO A 556 -5.67 33.68 -3.74
C PRO A 556 -5.42 33.88 -5.23
N PHE A 557 -6.49 33.97 -6.03
CA PHE A 557 -6.40 34.21 -7.47
C PHE A 557 -5.59 33.13 -8.24
N LEU A 558 -5.57 31.90 -7.73
CA LEU A 558 -4.84 30.77 -8.31
C LEU A 558 -5.18 30.54 -9.79
N GLU A 559 -6.40 30.83 -10.21
CA GLU A 559 -6.87 30.75 -11.59
C GLU A 559 -6.14 31.68 -12.57
N HIS A 560 -5.44 32.70 -12.05
CA HIS A 560 -4.66 33.67 -12.82
C HIS A 560 -3.15 33.37 -12.81
N ASP A 561 -2.73 32.36 -12.05
CA ASP A 561 -1.32 31.98 -11.92
C ASP A 561 -0.95 30.81 -12.85
N ASP A 562 0.26 30.86 -13.40
CA ASP A 562 0.84 29.69 -14.07
C ASP A 562 1.05 28.54 -13.07
N ALA A 563 0.82 27.31 -13.52
CA ALA A 563 0.90 26.12 -12.67
C ALA A 563 2.29 25.95 -12.00
N ASN A 564 3.39 26.31 -12.68
CA ASN A 564 4.72 26.21 -12.09
C ASN A 564 4.93 27.26 -10.99
N ARG A 565 4.38 28.47 -11.15
CA ARG A 565 4.43 29.52 -10.12
C ARG A 565 3.58 29.15 -8.92
N ALA A 566 2.40 28.58 -9.15
CA ALA A 566 1.58 28.03 -8.07
C ALA A 566 2.29 26.89 -7.31
N LEU A 567 3.01 26.02 -8.01
CA LEU A 567 3.84 24.97 -7.41
C LEU A 567 4.91 25.58 -6.50
N MET A 568 5.70 26.53 -7.02
CA MET A 568 6.73 27.23 -6.24
C MET A 568 6.12 27.92 -5.01
N GLY A 569 5.01 28.65 -5.20
CA GLY A 569 4.31 29.35 -4.12
C GLY A 569 3.85 28.40 -3.01
N SER A 570 3.23 27.29 -3.37
CA SER A 570 2.79 26.28 -2.40
C SER A 570 3.96 25.64 -1.62
N ASN A 571 5.12 25.50 -2.25
CA ASN A 571 6.33 24.98 -1.62
C ASN A 571 6.95 26.02 -0.66
N MET A 572 7.05 27.28 -1.09
CA MET A 572 7.61 28.38 -0.30
C MET A 572 6.76 28.71 0.94
N GLN A 573 5.44 28.61 0.85
CA GLN A 573 4.54 28.80 2.00
C GLN A 573 4.88 27.88 3.19
N ARG A 574 5.40 26.68 2.95
CA ARG A 574 5.79 25.73 4.02
C ARG A 574 7.12 26.10 4.69
N GLN A 575 7.89 26.99 4.07
CA GLN A 575 9.18 27.45 4.56
C GLN A 575 9.07 28.80 5.29
N ALA A 576 7.88 29.43 5.25
CA ALA A 576 7.64 30.70 5.91
C ALA A 576 7.68 30.55 7.44
N VAL A 577 8.63 31.24 8.08
CA VAL A 577 8.80 31.24 9.54
C VAL A 577 7.75 32.17 10.18
N PRO A 578 7.10 31.77 11.30
CA PRO A 578 6.17 32.62 12.02
C PRO A 578 6.81 33.92 12.52
N LEU A 579 6.10 35.04 12.37
CA LEU A 579 6.51 36.33 12.92
C LEU A 579 6.26 36.39 14.43
N ILE A 580 7.02 37.25 15.13
CA ILE A 580 6.82 37.54 16.58
C ILE A 580 5.38 38.02 16.84
N ARG A 581 4.83 38.84 15.94
CA ARG A 581 3.45 39.30 15.96
C ARG A 581 2.72 38.74 14.73
N PRO A 582 1.95 37.65 14.89
CA PRO A 582 1.19 37.08 13.78
C PRO A 582 0.21 38.10 13.19
N GLN A 583 0.25 38.28 11.88
CA GLN A 583 -0.71 39.10 11.15
C GLN A 583 -1.59 38.20 10.29
N ARG A 584 -2.89 38.50 10.24
CA ARG A 584 -3.81 37.80 9.33
C ARG A 584 -3.55 38.23 7.89
N PRO A 585 -3.69 37.33 6.90
CA PRO A 585 -3.68 37.74 5.51
C PRO A 585 -4.85 38.71 5.26
N LEU A 586 -4.58 39.84 4.60
CA LEU A 586 -5.63 40.78 4.19
C LEU A 586 -6.49 40.20 3.06
N VAL A 587 -5.87 39.40 2.19
CA VAL A 587 -6.53 38.64 1.12
C VAL A 587 -6.26 37.17 1.38
N GLY A 588 -7.32 36.40 1.64
CA GLY A 588 -7.24 34.96 1.92
C GLY A 588 -8.36 34.19 1.22
N THR A 589 -8.35 32.88 1.37
CA THR A 589 -9.29 31.96 0.71
C THR A 589 -10.34 31.37 1.65
N GLY A 590 -10.18 31.55 2.96
CA GLY A 590 -11.12 31.13 4.00
C GLY A 590 -10.80 29.77 4.64
N LEU A 591 -9.81 29.04 4.12
CA LEU A 591 -9.36 27.75 4.67
C LEU A 591 -8.29 27.88 5.76
N GLU A 592 -7.77 29.07 6.00
CA GLU A 592 -6.70 29.35 6.96
C GLU A 592 -7.13 29.00 8.38
N SER A 593 -8.34 29.42 8.77
CA SER A 593 -8.93 29.11 10.08
C SER A 593 -9.04 27.60 10.31
N ARG A 594 -9.42 26.86 9.27
CA ARG A 594 -9.56 25.40 9.33
C ARG A 594 -8.21 24.72 9.49
N ALA A 595 -7.18 25.16 8.77
CA ALA A 595 -5.85 24.59 8.93
C ALA A 595 -5.28 24.84 10.33
N VAL A 596 -5.45 26.03 10.89
CA VAL A 596 -4.99 26.30 12.27
C VAL A 596 -5.73 25.41 13.28
N SER A 597 -7.05 25.30 13.14
CA SER A 597 -7.88 24.41 13.98
C SER A 597 -7.41 22.96 13.89
N ASP A 598 -7.28 22.41 12.68
CA ASP A 598 -6.95 21.00 12.48
C ASP A 598 -5.48 20.69 12.79
N SER A 599 -4.57 21.67 12.70
CA SER A 599 -3.16 21.50 13.08
C SER A 599 -2.97 21.26 14.58
N GLY A 600 -3.92 21.74 15.40
CA GLY A 600 -3.84 21.70 16.85
C GLY A 600 -2.82 22.67 17.46
N HIS A 601 -2.33 23.66 16.70
CA HIS A 601 -1.54 24.78 17.23
C HIS A 601 -2.41 25.78 17.98
N GLY A 602 -3.63 26.03 17.49
CA GLY A 602 -4.63 26.81 18.21
C GLY A 602 -5.19 26.03 19.40
N LEU A 603 -5.30 26.68 20.56
CA LEU A 603 -6.02 26.13 21.70
C LEU A 603 -7.52 26.12 21.37
N ALA A 604 -8.12 24.93 21.37
CA ALA A 604 -9.55 24.75 21.13
C ALA A 604 -10.21 24.09 22.35
N SER A 605 -11.35 24.64 22.78
CA SER A 605 -12.16 24.01 23.82
C SER A 605 -12.98 22.85 23.25
N LYS A 606 -13.03 21.73 23.97
CA LYS A 606 -13.91 20.60 23.63
C LYS A 606 -15.37 20.85 24.01
N LYS A 607 -15.62 21.78 24.94
CA LYS A 607 -16.94 22.08 25.50
C LYS A 607 -17.22 23.58 25.38
N SER A 608 -18.48 23.92 25.14
CA SER A 608 -18.93 25.31 25.26
C SER A 608 -18.93 25.73 26.73
N GLY A 609 -18.59 26.99 27.00
CA GLY A 609 -18.48 27.51 28.35
C GLY A 609 -18.06 28.98 28.37
N TYR A 610 -17.99 29.53 29.57
CA TYR A 610 -17.55 30.92 29.81
C TYR A 610 -16.10 30.93 30.29
N VAL A 611 -15.29 31.87 29.79
CA VAL A 611 -13.93 32.08 30.31
C VAL A 611 -14.04 32.79 31.66
N ILE A 612 -13.71 32.09 32.75
CA ILE A 612 -13.67 32.69 34.09
C ILE A 612 -12.35 33.43 34.29
N TYR A 613 -11.27 32.85 33.77
CA TYR A 613 -9.92 33.35 34.00
C TYR A 613 -9.07 33.14 32.75
N ALA A 614 -8.34 34.18 32.35
CA ALA A 614 -7.38 34.15 31.26
C ALA A 614 -6.07 34.82 31.70
N SER A 615 -4.96 34.15 31.45
CA SER A 615 -3.61 34.64 31.72
C SER A 615 -2.66 34.15 30.63
N GLY A 616 -1.42 34.66 30.62
CA GLY A 616 -0.40 34.21 29.68
C GLY A 616 -0.03 32.72 29.80
N SER A 617 -0.31 32.08 30.95
CA SER A 617 0.04 30.68 31.20
C SER A 617 -1.14 29.70 31.15
N LYS A 618 -2.35 30.13 31.53
CA LYS A 618 -3.54 29.28 31.54
C LYS A 618 -4.84 30.03 31.27
N ILE A 619 -5.80 29.29 30.71
CA ILE A 619 -7.18 29.72 30.49
C ILE A 619 -8.10 28.72 31.20
N ILE A 620 -9.03 29.21 32.03
CA ILE A 620 -10.00 28.38 32.77
C ILE A 620 -11.40 28.67 32.25
N LEU A 621 -12.10 27.60 31.91
CA LEU A 621 -13.46 27.63 31.38
C LEU A 621 -14.45 27.06 32.40
N TYR A 622 -15.53 27.79 32.66
CA TYR A 622 -16.73 27.25 33.29
C TYR A 622 -17.59 26.57 32.22
N THR A 623 -17.72 25.25 32.30
CA THR A 623 -18.69 24.52 31.48
C THR A 623 -19.87 24.21 32.38
N GLY A 624 -21.06 24.70 32.05
CA GLY A 624 -22.26 24.62 32.91
C GLY A 624 -22.91 23.23 33.03
N TYR A 625 -22.09 22.19 33.24
CA TYR A 625 -22.50 20.81 33.50
C TYR A 625 -21.74 20.24 34.67
#